data_AF-A0A8S9A6N3-F1
#
_entry.id   AF-A0A8S9A6N3-F1
#
_cell.length_a   1.000
_cell.length_b   1.000
_cell.length_c   1.000
_cell.angle_alpha   90.00
_cell.angle_beta   90.00
_cell.angle_gamma   90.00
#
_symmetry.space_group_name_H-M   'P 1'
#
loop_
_entity.id
_entity.type
_entity.pdbx_description
1 polymer ?
#
loop_
_entity_poly.entity_id
_entity_poly.type
_entity_poly.pdbx_seq_one_letter_code
_entity_poly.pdbx_strand_id
1 'polypeptide(L)' 'LTTVLLKKGLRNVWIRGALPITPQAQRCVGRAFTLRFIPAREDLATPESWSSPQSTRAAIEQMPPGCIAVVDANPA' A
#
# COMPACT_ATOMS: atom_id res chain seq x y z
N LEU A 1 6.93 -19.88 -1.32
CA LEU A 1 6.86 -18.79 -2.32
C LEU A 1 8.23 -18.18 -2.61
N THR A 2 8.92 -17.64 -1.60
CA THR A 2 10.24 -16.99 -1.73
C THR A 2 11.29 -17.84 -2.45
N THR A 3 11.44 -19.13 -2.11
CA THR A 3 12.38 -20.05 -2.79
C THR A 3 12.03 -20.27 -4.27
N VAL A 4 10.75 -20.32 -4.62
CA VAL A 4 10.29 -20.48 -6.01
C VAL A 4 10.61 -19.22 -6.82
N LEU A 5 10.36 -18.04 -6.25
CA LEU A 5 10.69 -16.76 -6.89
C LEU A 5 12.21 -16.55 -7.02
N LEU A 6 13.00 -17.00 -6.04
CA LEU A 6 14.46 -16.98 -6.11
C LEU A 6 14.98 -17.83 -7.27
N LYS A 7 14.43 -19.04 -7.47
CA LYS A 7 14.76 -19.89 -8.64
C LYS A 7 14.40 -19.22 -9.98
N LYS A 8 13.49 -18.25 -9.98
CA LYS A 8 13.14 -17.40 -11.14
C LYS A 8 13.98 -16.10 -11.23
N GLY A 9 14.99 -15.94 -10.39
CA GLY A 9 15.90 -14.77 -10.39
C GLY A 9 15.43 -13.59 -9.54
N LEU A 10 14.26 -13.68 -8.89
CA LEU A 10 13.72 -12.59 -8.08
C LEU A 10 14.23 -12.69 -6.64
N ARG A 11 15.05 -11.73 -6.24
CA ARG A 11 15.72 -11.71 -4.92
C ARG A 11 15.05 -10.79 -3.90
N ASN A 12 14.39 -9.72 -4.37
CA ASN A 12 13.73 -8.72 -3.52
C ASN A 12 12.21 -8.92 -3.52
N VAL A 13 11.74 -9.98 -2.83
CA VAL A 13 10.34 -10.44 -2.87
C VAL A 13 9.63 -10.39 -1.52
N TRP A 14 10.26 -9.74 -0.53
CA TRP A 14 9.75 -9.60 0.83
C TRP A 14 9.83 -8.14 1.27
N ILE A 15 8.76 -7.63 1.87
CA ILE A 15 8.70 -6.27 2.43
C ILE A 15 9.19 -6.33 3.87
N ARG A 16 10.35 -5.73 4.14
CA ARG A 16 10.91 -5.64 5.49
C ARG A 16 10.05 -4.70 6.35
N GLY A 17 9.82 -5.07 7.61
CA GLY A 17 9.03 -4.27 8.56
C GLY A 17 7.52 -4.40 8.43
N ALA A 18 7.00 -4.99 7.36
CA ALA A 18 5.57 -5.30 7.24
C ALA A 18 5.23 -6.55 8.05
N LEU A 19 4.60 -6.35 9.21
CA LEU A 19 4.19 -7.42 10.13
C LEU A 19 2.69 -7.32 10.43
N PRO A 20 2.02 -8.45 10.73
CA PRO A 20 0.64 -8.42 11.18
C PRO A 20 0.49 -7.59 12.46
N ILE A 21 -0.56 -6.77 12.53
CA ILE A 21 -0.89 -5.98 13.73
C ILE A 21 -1.34 -6.91 14.87
N THR A 22 -2.03 -7.99 14.54
CA THR A 22 -2.53 -8.98 15.51
C THR A 22 -2.02 -10.38 15.19
N PRO A 23 -1.68 -11.21 16.20
CA PRO A 23 -1.21 -12.59 15.97
C PRO A 23 -2.19 -13.49 15.21
N GLN A 24 -3.49 -13.22 15.33
CA GLN A 24 -4.58 -13.98 14.71
C GLN A 24 -4.93 -13.51 13.30
N ALA A 25 -4.17 -12.56 12.73
CA ALA A 25 -4.42 -12.08 11.38
C ALA A 25 -4.36 -13.24 10.38
N GLN A 26 -5.43 -13.40 9.60
CA GLN A 26 -5.49 -14.42 8.56
C GLN A 26 -4.59 -14.04 7.38
N ARG A 27 -4.04 -15.06 6.72
CA ARG A 27 -3.29 -14.84 5.47
C ARG A 27 -4.27 -14.42 4.37
N CYS A 28 -3.92 -13.36 3.66
CA CYS A 28 -4.66 -12.85 2.53
C CYS A 28 -3.82 -12.92 1.24
N VAL A 29 -4.50 -13.03 0.10
CA VAL A 29 -3.90 -13.02 -1.24
C VAL A 29 -4.79 -12.19 -2.15
N GLY A 30 -4.20 -11.28 -2.91
CA GLY A 30 -4.92 -10.42 -3.82
C GLY A 30 -3.98 -9.60 -4.71
N ARG A 31 -4.54 -8.91 -5.70
CA ARG A 31 -3.78 -7.99 -6.55
C ARG A 31 -3.35 -6.77 -5.73
N ALA A 32 -2.12 -6.31 -5.93
CA ALA A 32 -1.62 -5.11 -5.25
C ALA A 32 -2.34 -3.86 -5.80
N PHE A 33 -2.94 -3.08 -4.89
CA PHE A 33 -3.31 -1.70 -5.13
C PHE A 33 -2.29 -0.81 -4.42
N THR A 34 -1.49 -0.06 -5.17
CA THR A 34 -0.36 0.68 -4.59
C THR A 34 -0.77 2.09 -4.20
N LEU A 35 -0.44 2.51 -2.99
CA LEU A 35 -0.63 3.87 -2.50
C LEU A 35 0.70 4.40 -1.97
N ARG A 36 0.98 5.69 -2.21
CA ARG A 36 2.16 6.36 -1.68
C ARG A 36 1.76 7.63 -0.94
N PHE A 37 2.26 7.77 0.29
CA PHE A 37 2.21 9.04 0.99
C PHE A 37 3.35 9.94 0.52
N ILE A 38 3.02 11.20 0.28
CA ILE A 38 3.95 12.28 0.00
C ILE A 38 3.92 13.22 1.22
N PRO A 39 5.05 13.80 1.63
CA PRO A 39 5.07 14.77 2.73
C PRO A 39 4.00 15.84 2.56
N ALA A 40 3.31 16.13 3.68
CA ALA A 40 2.25 17.12 3.67
C ALA A 40 2.78 18.49 3.23
N ARG A 41 1.95 19.18 2.46
CA ARG A 41 2.21 20.52 1.95
C ARG A 41 1.07 21.40 2.40
N GLU A 42 1.33 22.25 3.38
CA GLU A 42 0.30 23.14 3.95
C GLU A 42 -0.28 24.09 2.90
N ASP A 43 0.53 24.46 1.89
CA ASP A 43 0.09 25.28 0.75
C ASP A 43 -0.92 24.58 -0.17
N LEU A 44 -0.99 23.24 -0.12
CA LEU A 44 -1.88 22.41 -0.94
C LEU A 44 -2.96 21.68 -0.12
N ALA A 45 -2.90 21.75 1.21
CA ALA A 45 -3.78 21.03 2.13
C ALA A 45 -5.08 21.81 2.41
N THR A 46 -5.76 22.26 1.36
CA THR A 46 -7.04 22.97 1.48
C THR A 46 -8.21 21.98 1.61
N PRO A 47 -9.40 22.40 2.08
CA PRO A 47 -10.59 21.54 2.13
C PRO A 47 -10.97 20.91 0.77
N GLU A 48 -10.67 21.59 -0.34
CA GLU A 48 -10.93 21.09 -1.70
C GLU A 48 -10.05 19.88 -2.05
N SER A 49 -8.86 19.76 -1.44
CA SER A 49 -7.92 18.64 -1.68
C SER A 49 -8.52 17.28 -1.33
N TRP A 50 -9.51 17.23 -0.43
CA TRP A 50 -10.21 16.02 -0.04
C TRP A 50 -11.06 15.43 -1.18
N SER A 51 -11.53 16.29 -2.09
CA SER A 51 -12.28 15.90 -3.29
C SER A 51 -11.39 15.61 -4.49
N SER A 52 -10.07 15.76 -4.34
CA SER A 52 -9.11 15.42 -5.39
C SER A 52 -9.15 13.92 -5.70
N PRO A 53 -9.02 13.51 -6.98
CA PRO A 53 -8.84 12.10 -7.34
C PRO A 53 -7.58 11.47 -6.76
N GLN A 54 -6.63 12.28 -6.30
CA GLN A 54 -5.39 11.84 -5.64
C GLN A 54 -5.53 11.75 -4.11
N SER A 55 -6.71 12.01 -3.56
CA SER A 55 -6.94 11.91 -2.12
C SER A 55 -6.97 10.44 -1.66
N THR A 56 -6.67 10.22 -0.38
CA THR A 56 -6.78 8.89 0.24
C THR A 56 -8.19 8.33 0.13
N ARG A 57 -9.22 9.20 0.19
CA ARG A 57 -10.62 8.80 -0.01
C ARG A 57 -10.84 8.25 -1.41
N ALA A 58 -10.44 9.00 -2.44
CA ALA A 58 -10.58 8.56 -3.83
C ALA A 58 -9.82 7.25 -4.09
N ALA A 59 -8.66 7.07 -3.46
CA ALA A 59 -7.91 5.82 -3.54
C ALA A 59 -8.70 4.62 -2.99
N ILE A 60 -9.35 4.76 -1.82
CA ILE A 60 -10.19 3.71 -1.23
C ILE A 60 -11.39 3.40 -2.13
N GLU A 61 -12.04 4.43 -2.68
CA GLU A 61 -13.21 4.26 -3.57
C GLU A 61 -12.85 3.56 -4.89
N GLN A 62 -11.58 3.64 -5.32
CA GLN A 62 -11.07 2.97 -6.53
C GLN A 62 -10.57 1.54 -6.28
N MET A 63 -10.44 1.08 -5.02
CA MET A 63 -9.93 -0.25 -4.70
C MET A 63 -10.91 -1.33 -5.20
N PRO A 64 -10.50 -2.22 -6.12
CA PRO A 64 -11.37 -3.30 -6.57
C PRO A 64 -11.53 -4.36 -5.48
N PRO A 65 -12.65 -5.12 -5.46
CA PRO A 65 -12.85 -6.20 -4.51
C PRO A 65 -11.69 -7.20 -4.49
N GLY A 66 -11.20 -7.52 -3.29
CA GLY A 66 -10.14 -8.50 -3.08
C GLY A 66 -8.72 -8.02 -3.39
N CYS A 67 -8.49 -6.73 -3.64
CA CYS A 67 -7.14 -6.19 -3.71
C CYS A 67 -6.46 -6.11 -2.33
N ILE A 68 -5.13 -6.10 -2.32
CA ILE A 68 -4.30 -5.83 -1.15
C ILE A 68 -3.69 -4.44 -1.31
N ALA A 69 -4.02 -3.53 -0.39
CA ALA A 69 -3.37 -2.23 -0.34
C ALA A 69 -1.90 -2.39 0.06
N VAL A 70 -0.98 -1.94 -0.80
CA VAL A 70 0.46 -1.90 -0.54
C VAL A 70 0.86 -0.44 -0.45
N VAL A 71 1.21 0.00 0.76
CA VAL A 71 1.39 1.41 1.09
C VAL A 71 2.86 1.73 1.32
N ASP A 72 3.39 2.68 0.56
CA ASP A 72 4.67 3.33 0.86
C ASP A 72 4.41 4.60 1.69
N ALA A 73 4.85 4.59 2.94
CA ALA A 73 4.65 5.70 3.89
C ALA A 73 5.91 6.56 4.11
N ASN A 74 7.00 6.29 3.38
CA ASN A 74 8.30 6.98 3.50
C ASN A 74 8.64 7.44 4.93
N PRO A 75 8.98 6.52 5.85
CA PRO A 75 9.35 6.85 7.22
C PRO A 75 10.73 7.50 7.21
N ALA A 76 10.78 8.82 6.96
CA ALA A 76 11.92 9.64 7.35
C ALA A 76 11.91 9.79 8.88
#